data_AF-A0A9E5SHU2-F1
#
_entry.id   AF-A0A9E5SHU2-F1
#
_cell.length_a   1.000
_cell.length_b   1.000
_cell.length_c   1.000
_cell.angle_alpha   90.00
_cell.angle_beta   90.00
_cell.angle_gamma   90.00
#
_symmetry.space_group_name_H-M   'P 1'
#
loop_
_entity.id
_entity.type
_entity.pdbx_description
1 polymer ?
#
loop_
_entity_poly.entity_id
_entity_poly.type
_entity_poly.pdbx_seq_one_letter_code
_entity_poly.pdbx_strand_id
1 'polypeptide(L)'
;MRELTCIVCPTGCRLRVDIDTLTVTGNQCKRGLKYGLEELTAPRRTVTSTVRILHQQSDSQVLSSYVDSSLQSNSSKPLVNNFFPDSDCIEGRLPVKTREDIPKDKIESVMQEINQCVVKSPVHLGDIIVENIADTGVALVATRTILKL
;
A
#
# COMPACT_ATOMS: atom_id res chain seq x y z
N MET A 1 -6.00 -30.13 -12.77
CA MET A 1 -5.09 -30.23 -11.60
C MET A 1 -3.97 -29.20 -11.70
N ARG A 2 -3.81 -28.35 -10.68
CA ARG A 2 -2.69 -27.40 -10.54
C ARG A 2 -1.83 -27.82 -9.35
N GLU A 3 -0.52 -27.65 -9.48
CA GLU A 3 0.43 -27.87 -8.38
C GLU A 3 0.88 -26.53 -7.81
N LEU A 4 0.90 -26.40 -6.48
CA LEU A 4 1.37 -25.19 -5.81
C LEU A 4 1.98 -25.52 -4.44
N THR A 5 2.92 -24.68 -3.98
CA THR A 5 3.55 -24.84 -2.66
C THR A 5 2.77 -24.06 -1.61
N CYS A 6 2.46 -24.70 -0.49
CA CYS A 6 1.87 -24.03 0.66
C CYS A 6 2.87 -23.02 1.25
N ILE A 7 2.61 -21.72 1.14
CA ILE A 7 3.50 -20.67 1.68
C ILE A 7 3.21 -20.30 3.14
N VAL A 8 2.23 -20.96 3.75
CA VAL A 8 1.70 -20.60 5.08
C VAL A 8 2.60 -21.09 6.23
N CYS A 9 3.46 -22.08 5.98
CA CYS A 9 4.39 -22.62 6.98
C CYS A 9 5.78 -22.89 6.37
N PRO A 10 6.86 -22.88 7.17
CA PRO A 10 8.22 -23.07 6.68
C PRO A 10 8.46 -24.44 6.02
N THR A 11 7.64 -25.44 6.32
CA THR A 11 7.75 -26.79 5.72
C THR A 11 7.38 -26.82 4.24
N GLY A 12 6.52 -25.92 3.76
CA GLY A 12 6.24 -25.80 2.32
C GLY A 12 5.67 -27.05 1.66
N CYS A 13 4.51 -27.57 2.13
CA CYS A 13 3.89 -28.77 1.53
C CYS A 13 3.61 -28.56 0.03
N ARG A 14 3.89 -29.57 -0.80
CA ARG A 14 3.49 -29.58 -2.21
C ARG A 14 2.02 -29.98 -2.31
N LEU A 15 1.18 -29.03 -2.69
CA LEU A 15 -0.25 -29.22 -2.84
C LEU A 15 -0.59 -29.51 -4.29
N ARG A 16 -1.51 -30.46 -4.49
CA ARG A 16 -2.19 -30.67 -5.77
C ARG A 16 -3.64 -30.33 -5.57
N VAL A 17 -4.12 -29.35 -6.33
CA VAL A 17 -5.47 -28.85 -6.20
C VAL A 17 -6.20 -29.02 -7.53
N ASP A 18 -7.39 -29.60 -7.46
CA ASP A 18 -8.26 -29.73 -8.61
C ASP A 18 -9.24 -28.55 -8.68
N ILE A 19 -9.36 -27.96 -9.88
CA ILE A 19 -10.15 -26.74 -10.09
C ILE A 19 -11.64 -27.08 -10.15
N ASP A 20 -11.97 -28.22 -10.77
CA ASP A 20 -13.36 -28.59 -11.04
C ASP A 20 -14.04 -29.17 -9.80
N THR A 21 -13.30 -29.96 -9.01
CA THR A 21 -13.82 -30.62 -7.81
C THR A 21 -13.52 -29.86 -6.51
N LEU A 22 -12.72 -28.79 -6.58
CA LEU A 22 -12.22 -28.05 -5.41
C LEU A 22 -11.62 -28.97 -4.33
N THR A 23 -10.91 -30.01 -4.75
CA THR A 23 -10.24 -30.94 -3.84
C THR A 23 -8.76 -30.61 -3.71
N VAL A 24 -8.26 -30.55 -2.48
CA VAL A 24 -6.84 -30.33 -2.18
C VAL A 24 -6.23 -31.61 -1.63
N THR A 25 -5.10 -32.03 -2.20
CA THR A 25 -4.33 -33.19 -1.76
C THR A 25 -2.85 -32.81 -1.55
N GLY A 26 -2.13 -33.58 -0.74
CA GLY A 26 -0.72 -33.30 -0.42
C GLY A 26 -0.48 -32.33 0.75
N ASN A 27 -1.54 -31.86 1.42
CA ASN A 27 -1.43 -31.04 2.63
C ASN A 27 -1.12 -31.91 3.87
N GLN A 28 -0.15 -31.50 4.69
CA GLN A 28 0.12 -32.14 5.98
C GLN A 28 -0.70 -31.54 7.13
N CYS A 29 -1.40 -30.43 6.89
CA CYS A 29 -2.16 -29.72 7.91
C CYS A 29 -3.43 -29.10 7.33
N LYS A 30 -4.35 -28.69 8.21
CA LYS A 30 -5.62 -28.02 7.84
C LYS A 30 -5.38 -26.65 7.18
N ARG A 31 -4.30 -25.95 7.56
CA ARG A 31 -3.91 -24.66 6.97
C ARG A 31 -3.58 -24.79 5.49
N GLY A 32 -2.90 -25.88 5.10
CA GLY A 32 -2.56 -26.15 3.71
C GLY A 32 -3.78 -26.44 2.84
N LEU A 33 -4.77 -27.16 3.36
CA LEU A 33 -6.05 -27.36 2.67
C LEU A 33 -6.73 -26.01 2.40
N LYS A 34 -6.89 -25.19 3.45
CA LYS A 34 -7.53 -23.88 3.34
C LYS A 34 -6.81 -22.97 2.33
N TYR A 35 -5.48 -22.88 2.44
CA TYR A 35 -4.66 -22.09 1.51
C TYR A 35 -4.79 -22.56 0.07
N GLY A 36 -4.76 -23.87 -0.19
CA GLY A 36 -4.88 -24.41 -1.55
C GLY A 36 -6.20 -24.02 -2.22
N LEU A 37 -7.30 -23.98 -1.46
CA LEU A 37 -8.60 -23.53 -1.95
C LEU A 37 -8.63 -22.01 -2.18
N GLU A 38 -8.18 -21.24 -1.19
CA GLU A 38 -8.19 -19.77 -1.24
C GLU A 38 -7.31 -19.23 -2.38
N GLU A 39 -6.13 -19.81 -2.57
CA GLU A 39 -5.19 -19.39 -3.62
C GLU A 39 -5.75 -19.63 -5.03
N LEU A 40 -6.64 -20.62 -5.21
CA LEU A 40 -7.31 -20.85 -6.50
C LEU A 40 -8.58 -20.02 -6.68
N THR A 41 -9.34 -19.78 -5.61
CA THR A 41 -10.65 -19.13 -5.68
C THR A 41 -10.56 -17.62 -5.58
N ALA A 42 -9.77 -17.11 -4.65
CA ALA A 42 -9.59 -15.69 -4.39
C ALA A 42 -8.22 -15.44 -3.73
N PRO A 43 -7.11 -15.43 -4.50
CA PRO A 43 -5.78 -15.19 -3.95
C PRO A 43 -5.70 -13.77 -3.40
N ARG A 44 -5.34 -13.64 -2.12
CA ARG A 44 -5.19 -12.34 -1.44
C ARG A 44 -3.80 -12.21 -0.84
N ARG A 45 -3.30 -10.98 -0.77
CA ARG A 45 -2.01 -10.64 -0.17
C ARG A 45 -2.06 -9.24 0.48
N THR A 46 -1.31 -9.06 1.55
CA THR A 46 -0.99 -7.73 2.09
C THR A 46 -0.01 -7.05 1.15
N VAL A 47 -0.28 -5.80 0.75
CA VAL A 47 0.66 -4.99 -0.02
C VAL A 47 1.52 -4.17 0.93
N THR A 48 2.83 -4.31 0.81
CA THR A 48 3.83 -3.49 1.50
C THR A 48 4.60 -2.67 0.48
N SER A 49 4.66 -1.35 0.65
CA SER A 49 5.31 -0.44 -0.28
C SER A 49 5.85 0.79 0.46
N THR A 50 6.29 1.80 -0.28
CA THR A 50 6.70 3.10 0.25
C THR A 50 5.96 4.23 -0.45
N VAL A 51 5.51 5.22 0.31
CA VAL A 51 4.98 6.49 -0.23
C VAL A 51 6.03 7.59 -0.13
N ARG A 52 5.93 8.61 -0.98
CA ARG A 52 6.75 9.81 -0.87
C ARG A 52 6.34 10.60 0.36
N ILE A 53 7.30 11.08 1.13
CA ILE A 53 7.07 11.98 2.25
C ILE A 53 7.86 13.28 2.07
N LEU A 54 7.23 14.42 2.35
CA LEU A 54 7.83 15.74 2.31
C LEU A 54 8.00 16.29 3.74
N HIS A 55 9.17 16.87 4.00
CA HIS A 55 9.46 17.62 5.23
C HIS A 55 9.77 19.08 4.88
N GLN A 56 9.08 20.04 5.51
CA GLN A 56 9.40 21.46 5.39
C GLN A 56 10.66 21.74 6.21
N GLN A 57 11.70 22.32 5.59
CA GLN A 57 12.84 22.83 6.33
C GLN A 57 12.39 24.05 7.14
N SER A 58 12.08 23.85 8.41
CA SER A 58 11.95 24.96 9.35
C SER A 58 13.35 25.49 9.68
N ASP A 59 13.92 26.33 8.81
CA ASP A 59 15.01 27.28 9.15
C ASP A 59 15.35 28.30 8.04
N SER A 60 14.38 28.73 7.22
CA SER A 60 14.59 29.91 6.36
C SER A 60 13.39 30.85 6.37
N GLN A 61 13.57 31.99 7.05
CA GLN A 61 12.79 33.19 6.85
C GLN A 61 13.07 33.80 5.45
N VAL A 62 12.76 33.08 4.37
CA VAL A 62 12.75 33.58 2.99
C VAL A 62 11.85 32.57 2.25
N LEU A 63 10.65 32.86 1.77
CA LEU A 63 10.26 33.89 0.81
C LEU A 63 8.77 34.22 1.01
N SER A 64 8.47 35.40 1.57
CA SER A 64 7.14 36.00 1.54
C SER A 64 6.89 36.83 0.27
N SER A 65 7.63 36.60 -0.81
CA SER A 65 7.57 37.47 -1.99
C SER A 65 7.03 36.84 -3.28
N TYR A 66 6.87 35.51 -3.38
CA TYR A 66 6.33 34.92 -4.60
C TYR A 66 5.51 33.64 -4.33
N VAL A 67 4.21 33.79 -4.18
CA VAL A 67 3.24 32.87 -4.79
C VAL A 67 1.94 33.61 -5.07
N ASP A 68 1.61 33.63 -6.35
CA ASP A 68 0.52 34.34 -6.99
C ASP A 68 -0.85 34.05 -6.37
N SER A 69 -1.62 35.13 -6.27
CA SER A 69 -3.00 35.18 -5.78
C SER A 69 -4.04 34.59 -6.75
N SER A 70 -3.72 33.50 -7.45
CA SER A 70 -4.60 32.96 -8.49
C SER A 70 -4.57 31.44 -8.51
N LEU A 71 -5.38 30.79 -7.68
CA LEU A 71 -6.01 29.47 -7.93
C LEU A 71 -6.90 29.10 -6.73
N GLN A 72 -8.01 29.83 -6.60
CA GLN A 72 -9.19 29.31 -5.92
C GLN A 72 -9.86 28.29 -6.84
N SER A 73 -9.85 27.01 -6.48
CA SER A 73 -10.94 26.12 -6.88
C SER A 73 -11.12 24.99 -5.88
N ASN A 74 -12.32 24.94 -5.31
CA ASN A 74 -12.79 23.95 -4.37
C ASN A 74 -12.86 22.57 -5.04
N SER A 75 -12.07 21.60 -4.58
CA SER A 75 -12.50 20.19 -4.56
C SER A 75 -11.68 19.40 -3.54
N SER A 76 -12.37 18.64 -2.71
CA SER A 76 -11.90 17.89 -1.56
C SER A 76 -11.17 16.60 -1.97
N LYS A 77 -10.01 16.69 -2.63
CA LYS A 77 -9.08 15.57 -2.92
C LYS A 77 -7.68 16.13 -3.20
N PRO A 78 -6.64 15.86 -2.38
CA PRO A 78 -5.27 16.23 -2.71
C PRO A 78 -4.67 15.17 -3.64
N LEU A 79 -5.16 15.09 -4.89
CA LEU A 79 -4.48 14.38 -5.96
C LEU A 79 -3.71 15.41 -6.79
N VAL A 80 -2.55 15.83 -6.27
CA VAL A 80 -1.64 16.71 -7.00
C VAL A 80 -0.84 15.87 -8.01
N ASN A 81 -1.45 15.64 -9.17
CA ASN A 81 -0.72 15.29 -10.38
C ASN A 81 0.15 16.49 -10.76
N ASN A 82 1.48 16.31 -10.67
CA ASN A 82 2.55 17.27 -11.02
C ASN A 82 2.95 18.30 -9.95
N PHE A 83 3.11 17.87 -8.68
CA PHE A 83 3.83 18.67 -7.68
C PHE A 83 5.34 18.41 -7.79
N PHE A 84 6.08 19.31 -8.45
CA PHE A 84 7.52 19.41 -8.24
C PHE A 84 7.72 19.97 -6.82
N PRO A 85 8.39 19.25 -5.90
CA PRO A 85 8.66 19.79 -4.58
C PRO A 85 9.43 21.11 -4.72
N ASP A 86 8.97 22.16 -4.04
CA ASP A 86 9.74 23.40 -3.87
C ASP A 86 11.15 23.04 -3.40
N SER A 87 12.17 23.83 -3.77
CA SER A 87 13.58 23.61 -3.43
C SER A 87 13.87 23.40 -1.93
N ASP A 88 12.91 23.77 -1.08
CA ASP A 88 13.04 23.88 0.37
C ASP A 88 12.43 22.68 1.13
N CYS A 89 11.99 21.64 0.42
CA CYS A 89 11.48 20.42 1.06
C CYS A 89 12.37 19.19 0.81
N ILE A 90 12.66 18.47 1.90
CA ILE A 90 13.42 17.21 1.85
C ILE A 90 12.45 16.11 1.44
N GLU A 91 12.75 15.38 0.35
CA GLU A 91 11.99 14.22 -0.10
C GLU A 91 12.52 12.94 0.57
N GLY A 92 11.63 12.19 1.22
CA GLY A 92 11.92 10.90 1.82
C GLY A 92 11.00 9.77 1.32
N ARG A 93 11.13 8.60 1.94
CA ARG A 93 10.22 7.46 1.75
C ARG A 93 9.66 7.01 3.09
N LEU A 94 8.33 6.89 3.17
CA LEU A 94 7.62 6.36 4.33
C LEU A 94 7.14 4.94 4.00
N PRO A 95 7.55 3.90 4.76
CA PRO A 95 7.02 2.57 4.58
C PRO A 95 5.54 2.49 4.99
N VAL A 96 4.76 1.85 4.13
CA VAL A 96 3.32 1.68 4.29
C VAL A 96 2.94 0.24 4.04
N LYS A 97 1.79 -0.17 4.58
CA LYS A 97 1.15 -1.44 4.25
C LYS A 97 -0.35 -1.28 4.14
N THR A 98 -1.02 -2.18 3.43
CA THR A 98 -2.47 -2.31 3.56
C THR A 98 -2.82 -2.86 4.93
N ARG A 99 -3.93 -2.39 5.51
CA ARG A 99 -4.41 -2.86 6.81
C ARG A 99 -4.84 -4.34 6.76
N GLU A 100 -5.38 -4.75 5.62
CA GLU A 100 -5.86 -6.11 5.35
C GLU A 100 -5.32 -6.63 4.02
N ASP A 101 -5.52 -7.93 3.78
CA ASP A 101 -5.16 -8.56 2.51
C ASP A 101 -6.09 -8.10 1.39
N ILE A 102 -5.52 -7.70 0.26
CA ILE A 102 -6.27 -7.31 -0.94
C ILE A 102 -6.22 -8.43 -1.99
N PRO A 103 -7.23 -8.56 -2.87
CA PRO A 103 -7.18 -9.48 -4.00
C PRO A 103 -5.97 -9.21 -4.89
N LYS A 104 -5.33 -10.28 -5.39
CA LYS A 104 -4.14 -10.18 -6.24
C LYS A 104 -4.37 -9.31 -7.48
N ASP A 105 -5.54 -9.40 -8.07
CA ASP A 105 -5.88 -8.68 -9.31
C ASP A 105 -5.94 -7.16 -9.11
N LYS A 106 -6.12 -6.68 -7.88
CA LYS A 106 -6.15 -5.25 -7.55
C LYS A 106 -4.78 -4.67 -7.18
N ILE A 107 -3.75 -5.50 -7.04
CA ILE A 107 -2.43 -5.06 -6.57
C ILE A 107 -1.83 -3.99 -7.50
N GLU A 108 -1.97 -4.14 -8.81
CA GLU A 108 -1.42 -3.17 -9.77
C GLU A 108 -2.06 -1.79 -9.62
N SER A 109 -3.39 -1.73 -9.47
CA SER A 109 -4.12 -0.48 -9.26
C SER A 109 -3.74 0.17 -7.93
N VAL A 110 -3.59 -0.61 -6.86
CA VAL A 110 -3.11 -0.11 -5.56
C VAL A 110 -1.72 0.49 -5.69
N MET A 111 -0.81 -0.17 -6.40
CA MET A 111 0.56 0.34 -6.59
C MET A 111 0.59 1.65 -7.38
N GLN A 112 -0.26 1.80 -8.40
CA GLN A 112 -0.40 3.05 -9.16
C GLN A 112 -0.86 4.21 -8.27
N GLU A 113 -1.84 3.97 -7.40
CA GLU A 113 -2.35 4.97 -6.46
C GLU A 113 -1.29 5.35 -5.41
N ILE A 114 -0.60 4.37 -4.82
CA ILE A 114 0.50 4.58 -3.87
C ILE A 114 1.58 5.50 -4.46
N ASN A 115 1.94 5.29 -5.74
CA ASN A 115 2.98 6.08 -6.41
C ASN A 115 2.57 7.54 -6.64
N GLN A 116 1.27 7.85 -6.64
CA GLN A 116 0.73 9.21 -6.76
C GLN A 116 0.54 9.88 -5.39
N CYS A 117 0.58 9.11 -4.29
CA CYS A 117 0.44 9.65 -2.94
C CYS A 117 1.72 10.33 -2.45
N VAL A 118 1.55 11.53 -1.90
CA VAL A 118 2.60 12.29 -1.20
C VAL A 118 2.06 12.69 0.16
N VAL A 119 2.79 12.35 1.22
CA VAL A 119 2.42 12.68 2.60
C VAL A 119 3.36 13.75 3.17
N LYS A 120 2.90 14.52 4.16
CA LYS A 120 3.74 15.49 4.88
C LYS A 120 4.03 14.98 6.29
N SER A 121 5.24 15.20 6.79
CA SER A 121 5.56 14.95 8.21
C SER A 121 4.86 15.98 9.12
N PRO A 122 4.58 15.66 10.40
CA PRO A 122 4.87 14.41 11.11
C PRO A 122 3.83 13.31 10.84
N VAL A 123 4.29 12.07 10.75
CA VAL A 123 3.44 10.87 10.60
C VAL A 123 3.78 9.88 11.71
N HIS A 124 2.77 9.27 12.32
CA HIS A 124 2.90 8.26 13.36
C HIS A 124 2.59 6.85 12.85
N LEU A 125 3.14 5.85 13.54
CA LEU A 125 2.82 4.46 13.27
C LEU A 125 1.31 4.22 13.42
N GLY A 126 0.70 3.62 12.40
CA GLY A 126 -0.72 3.33 12.35
C GLY A 126 -1.58 4.42 11.70
N ASP A 127 -1.00 5.57 11.35
CA ASP A 127 -1.72 6.62 10.64
C ASP A 127 -2.26 6.12 9.31
N ILE A 128 -3.52 6.45 9.04
CA ILE A 128 -4.20 6.12 7.80
C ILE A 128 -3.83 7.19 6.76
N ILE A 129 -3.15 6.75 5.70
CA ILE A 129 -2.75 7.61 4.57
C ILE A 129 -3.89 7.72 3.56
N VAL A 130 -4.54 6.60 3.26
CA VAL A 130 -5.71 6.50 2.38
C VAL A 130 -6.70 5.53 3.03
N GLU A 131 -7.95 5.93 3.23
CA GLU A 131 -8.96 5.09 3.89
C GLU A 131 -9.45 3.93 3.01
N ASN A 132 -9.56 4.15 1.71
CA ASN A 132 -10.03 3.16 0.74
C ASN A 132 -9.15 3.19 -0.52
N ILE A 133 -8.12 2.35 -0.56
CA ILE A 133 -7.19 2.32 -1.69
C ILE A 133 -7.74 1.48 -2.84
N ALA A 134 -7.73 2.00 -4.07
CA ALA A 134 -8.20 1.36 -5.30
C ALA A 134 -9.60 0.72 -5.20
N ASP A 135 -10.52 1.39 -4.48
CA ASP A 135 -11.88 0.91 -4.21
C ASP A 135 -11.91 -0.53 -3.65
N THR A 136 -10.90 -0.89 -2.85
CA THR A 136 -10.81 -2.20 -2.20
C THR A 136 -11.60 -2.28 -0.89
N GLY A 137 -11.95 -1.12 -0.31
CA GLY A 137 -12.47 -0.98 1.05
C GLY A 137 -11.38 -1.12 2.12
N VAL A 138 -10.09 -1.17 1.75
CA VAL A 138 -8.98 -1.37 2.66
C VAL A 138 -8.15 -0.10 2.79
N ALA A 139 -7.76 0.23 4.03
CA ALA A 139 -6.92 1.40 4.31
C ALA A 139 -5.43 1.12 4.07
N LEU A 140 -4.71 2.12 3.57
CA LEU A 140 -3.25 2.18 3.53
C LEU A 140 -2.74 2.86 4.80
N VAL A 141 -1.87 2.17 5.56
CA VAL A 141 -1.40 2.63 6.87
C VAL A 141 0.12 2.75 6.93
N ALA A 142 0.61 3.73 7.68
CA ALA A 142 2.03 3.92 7.96
C ALA A 142 2.56 2.87 8.94
N THR A 143 3.72 2.29 8.66
CA THR A 143 4.36 1.30 9.55
C THR A 143 5.52 1.88 10.35
N ARG A 144 5.89 3.14 10.12
CA ARG A 144 6.97 3.83 10.83
C ARG A 144 6.56 5.25 11.20
N THR A 145 6.90 5.68 12.41
CA THR A 145 6.80 7.09 12.80
C THR A 145 7.93 7.90 12.15
N ILE A 146 7.61 9.02 11.51
CA ILE A 146 8.56 10.00 10.96
C ILE A 146 8.13 11.38 11.45
N LEU A 147 8.88 11.94 12.41
CA LEU A 147 8.63 13.28 12.94
C LEU A 147 9.40 14.36 12.16
N LYS A 148 10.63 14.04 11.77
CA LYS A 148 11.54 14.83 10.93
C LYS A 148 12.31 13.88 10.01
N LEU A 149 12.74 14.37 8.84
CA LEU A 149 13.57 13.61 7.88
C LEU A 149 15.05 13.82 8.13
#